data_AF-A0A498HV52-F1
#
_entry.id   AF-A0A498HV52-F1
#
_cell.length_a   1.000
_cell.length_b   1.000
_cell.length_c   1.000
_cell.angle_alpha   90.00
_cell.angle_beta   90.00
_cell.angle_gamma   90.00
#
_symmetry.space_group_name_H-M   'P 1'
#
loop_
_entity.id
_entity.type
_entity.pdbx_description
1 polymer ?
#
loop_
_entity_poly.entity_id
_entity_poly.type
_entity_poly.pdbx_seq_one_letter_code
_entity_poly.pdbx_strand_id
1 'polypeptide(L)'
;MDSHLEGKFSTEEATVVFDLASRCLQYEPRERPNIKDLVVTVAPLQNKPDAIALAKLDMHKDAADTLNEAAGLEEKRRRRGR
;
A
#
# COMPACT_ATOMS: atom_id res chain seq x y z
N MET A 1 -15.83 -15.43 5.81
CA MET A 1 -14.61 -14.60 5.95
C MET A 1 -13.67 -14.98 4.82
N ASP A 2 -12.96 -14.03 4.22
CA ASP A 2 -12.01 -14.30 3.13
C ASP A 2 -10.74 -14.94 3.71
N SER A 3 -10.50 -16.21 3.41
CA SER A 3 -9.33 -16.97 3.87
C SER A 3 -8.01 -16.38 3.37
N HIS A 4 -8.02 -15.60 2.28
CA HIS A 4 -6.81 -14.93 1.80
C HIS A 4 -6.34 -13.80 2.71
N LEU A 5 -7.17 -13.34 3.65
CA LEU A 5 -6.82 -12.28 4.59
C LEU A 5 -6.36 -12.83 5.95
N GLU A 6 -6.58 -14.11 6.21
CA GLU A 6 -6.22 -14.75 7.48
C GLU A 6 -4.70 -14.73 7.69
N GLY A 7 -4.27 -14.20 8.84
CA GLY A 7 -2.86 -14.09 9.23
C GLY A 7 -2.01 -13.09 8.43
N LYS A 8 -2.59 -12.32 7.49
CA LYS A 8 -1.84 -11.32 6.69
C LYS A 8 -1.86 -9.90 7.24
N PHE A 9 -2.78 -9.63 8.16
CA PHE A 9 -2.97 -8.32 8.76
C PHE A 9 -3.17 -8.49 10.27
N SER A 10 -2.64 -7.55 11.05
CA SER A 10 -2.88 -7.52 12.48
C SER A 10 -4.31 -7.05 12.79
N THR A 11 -4.76 -7.26 14.02
CA THR A 11 -6.07 -6.75 14.46
C THR A 11 -6.11 -5.23 14.41
N GLU A 12 -5.02 -4.56 14.77
CA GLU A 12 -4.89 -3.11 14.74
C GLU A 12 -4.99 -2.55 13.31
N GLU A 13 -4.30 -3.18 12.36
CA GLU A 13 -4.40 -2.82 10.94
C GLU A 13 -5.84 -2.99 10.42
N ALA A 14 -6.49 -4.10 10.78
CA ALA A 14 -7.87 -4.36 10.41
C ALA A 14 -8.83 -3.33 11.00
N THR A 15 -8.63 -2.92 12.26
CA THR A 15 -9.41 -1.85 12.90
C THR A 15 -9.25 -0.52 12.18
N VAL A 16 -8.03 -0.14 11.81
CA VAL A 16 -7.79 1.11 11.06
C VAL A 16 -8.53 1.12 9.72
N VAL A 17 -8.49 0.00 8.98
CA VAL A 17 -9.22 -0.12 7.70
C VAL A 17 -10.73 -0.06 7.92
N PHE A 18 -11.23 -0.71 8.96
CA PHE A 18 -12.65 -0.69 9.31
C PHE A 18 -13.14 0.72 9.67
N ASP A 19 -12.39 1.44 10.50
CA ASP A 19 -12.69 2.83 10.89
C ASP A 19 -12.62 3.77 9.69
N LEU A 20 -11.65 3.56 8.80
CA LEU A 20 -11.54 4.32 7.56
C LEU A 20 -12.73 4.07 6.62
N ALA A 21 -13.14 2.82 6.43
CA ALA A 21 -14.29 2.46 5.62
C ALA A 21 -15.58 3.07 6.19
N SER A 22 -15.74 3.04 7.51
CA SER A 22 -16.87 3.66 8.21
C SER A 22 -16.92 5.17 7.94
N ARG A 23 -15.78 5.86 8.05
CA ARG A 23 -15.67 7.30 7.72
C ARG A 23 -15.98 7.60 6.24
N CYS A 24 -15.55 6.75 5.32
CA CYS A 24 -15.88 6.88 3.89
C CYS A 24 -17.39 6.76 3.61
N LEU A 25 -18.10 5.99 4.43
CA LEU A 25 -19.54 5.72 4.30
C LEU A 25 -20.41 6.68 5.12
N GLN A 26 -19.83 7.69 5.78
CA GLN A 26 -20.60 8.66 6.56
C GLN A 26 -21.67 9.34 5.70
N TYR A 27 -22.85 9.52 6.31
CA TYR A 27 -23.99 10.18 5.68
C TYR A 27 -23.64 11.62 5.28
N GLU A 28 -23.08 12.38 6.21
CA GLU A 28 -22.69 13.77 5.99
C GLU A 28 -21.37 13.82 5.16
N PRO A 29 -21.38 14.43 3.96
CA PRO A 29 -20.18 14.48 3.11
C PRO A 29 -18.98 15.16 3.75
N ARG A 30 -19.21 16.10 4.69
CA ARG A 30 -18.15 16.84 5.39
C ARG A 30 -17.35 15.98 6.36
N GLU A 31 -17.91 14.86 6.80
CA GLU A 31 -17.26 13.92 7.71
C GLU A 31 -16.43 12.85 6.97
N ARG A 32 -16.60 12.77 5.64
CA ARG A 32 -15.84 11.83 4.82
C ARG A 32 -14.38 12.29 4.71
N PRO A 33 -13.42 11.36 4.71
CA PRO A 33 -12.02 11.70 4.53
C PRO A 33 -11.78 12.20 3.11
N ASN A 34 -10.90 13.20 2.96
CA ASN A 34 -10.44 13.60 1.64
C ASN A 34 -9.34 12.62 1.15
N ILE A 35 -8.98 12.72 -0.14
CA ILE A 35 -7.99 11.81 -0.75
C ILE A 35 -6.63 11.85 -0.04
N LYS A 36 -6.21 13.01 0.49
CA LYS A 36 -4.93 13.13 1.20
C LYS A 36 -4.96 12.35 2.50
N ASP A 37 -6.04 12.50 3.27
CA ASP A 37 -6.22 11.77 4.53
C ASP A 37 -6.33 10.26 4.28
N LEU A 38 -7.00 9.87 3.18
CA LEU A 38 -7.08 8.49 2.73
C LEU A 38 -5.69 7.91 2.44
N VAL A 39 -4.88 8.61 1.64
CA VAL A 39 -3.52 8.17 1.29
C VAL A 39 -2.63 8.09 2.52
N VAL A 40 -2.69 9.09 3.42
CA VAL A 40 -1.91 9.08 4.67
C VAL A 40 -2.29 7.90 5.56
N THR A 41 -3.58 7.55 5.63
CA THR A 41 -4.04 6.42 6.46
C THR A 41 -3.67 5.07 5.83
N VAL A 42 -3.76 4.94 4.50
CA VAL A 42 -3.57 3.65 3.80
C VAL A 42 -2.09 3.34 3.51
N ALA A 43 -1.26 4.35 3.25
CA ALA A 43 0.16 4.16 2.93
C ALA A 43 0.93 3.27 3.94
N PRO A 44 0.83 3.47 5.26
CA PRO A 44 1.56 2.59 6.21
C PRO A 44 1.03 1.15 6.25
N LEU A 45 -0.18 0.89 5.78
CA LEU A 45 -0.78 -0.45 5.71
C LEU A 45 -0.35 -1.24 4.47
N GLN A 46 0.37 -0.60 3.54
CA GLN A 46 0.90 -1.24 2.35
C GLN A 46 2.11 -2.12 2.71
N ASN A 47 1.80 -3.37 3.09
CA ASN A 47 2.76 -4.34 3.61
C ASN A 47 3.50 -5.17 2.53
N LYS A 48 3.21 -4.96 1.25
CA LYS A 48 3.87 -5.67 0.14
C LYS A 48 4.59 -4.67 -0.76
N PRO A 49 5.80 -5.01 -1.24
CA PRO A 49 6.46 -4.19 -2.23
C PRO A 49 5.63 -4.18 -3.52
N ASP A 50 5.59 -3.03 -4.18
CA ASP A 50 4.75 -2.79 -5.36
C ASP A 50 5.00 -3.83 -6.47
N ALA A 51 6.26 -4.23 -6.67
CA ALA A 51 6.60 -5.28 -7.65
C ALA A 51 5.90 -6.62 -7.37
N ILE A 52 5.73 -7.02 -6.10
CA ILE A 52 5.00 -8.25 -5.74
C ILE A 52 3.50 -8.06 -5.98
N ALA A 53 2.95 -6.88 -5.70
CA ALA A 53 1.54 -6.59 -5.95
C ALA A 53 1.23 -6.63 -7.45
N LEU A 54 2.05 -5.98 -8.28
CA LEU A 54 1.93 -5.95 -9.73
C LEU A 54 2.03 -7.35 -10.33
N ALA A 55 2.99 -8.16 -9.90
CA ALA A 55 3.12 -9.53 -10.37
C ALA A 55 1.89 -10.40 -10.03
N LYS A 56 1.23 -10.17 -8.89
CA LYS A 56 -0.01 -10.87 -8.51
C LYS A 56 -1.23 -10.43 -9.32
N LEU A 57 -1.14 -9.27 -9.97
CA LEU A 57 -2.15 -8.74 -10.87
C LEU A 57 -1.82 -9.07 -12.34
N ASP A 58 -0.92 -10.04 -12.58
CA ASP A 58 -0.39 -10.43 -13.90
C ASP A 58 0.30 -9.29 -14.67
N MET A 59 0.67 -8.21 -13.97
CA MET A 59 1.40 -7.05 -14.51
C MET A 59 2.92 -7.29 -14.47
N HIS A 60 3.37 -8.39 -15.10
CA HIS A 60 4.76 -8.85 -15.00
C HIS A 60 5.79 -7.85 -15.53
N LYS A 61 5.44 -7.08 -16.56
CA LYS A 61 6.33 -6.03 -17.10
C LYS A 61 6.53 -4.91 -16.08
N ASP A 62 5.45 -4.38 -15.53
CA ASP A 62 5.50 -3.29 -14.54
C ASP A 62 6.22 -3.73 -13.25
N ALA A 63 6.03 -4.99 -12.85
CA ALA A 63 6.78 -5.57 -11.74
C ALA A 63 8.29 -5.60 -12.01
N ALA A 64 8.71 -6.00 -13.22
CA ALA A 64 10.11 -6.02 -13.62
C ALA A 64 10.71 -4.61 -13.69
N ASP A 65 9.98 -3.65 -14.26
CA ASP A 65 10.42 -2.26 -14.36
C ASP A 65 10.61 -1.63 -12.97
N THR A 66 9.67 -1.89 -12.04
CA THR A 66 9.78 -1.43 -10.64
C THR A 66 11.05 -1.97 -9.96
N LEU A 67 11.37 -3.25 -10.17
CA LEU A 67 12.59 -3.87 -9.60
C LEU A 67 13.87 -3.27 -10.21
N ASN A 68 13.88 -3.04 -11.52
CA ASN A 68 15.01 -2.43 -12.22
C ASN A 68 15.26 -0.99 -11.74
N GLU A 69 14.20 -0.21 -11.54
CA GLU A 69 14.30 1.15 -10.99
C GLU A 69 14.89 1.13 -9.57
N ALA A 70 14.37 0.26 -8.70
CA ALA A 70 14.87 0.12 -7.33
C ALA A 70 16.37 -0.23 -7.29
N ALA A 71 16.80 -1.18 -8.13
CA ALA A 71 18.22 -1.54 -8.25
C ALA A 71 19.09 -0.36 -8.72
N GLY A 72 18.62 0.42 -9.70
CA GLY A 72 19.33 1.61 -10.17
C GLY A 72 19.44 2.72 -9.11
N LEU A 73 18.44 2.86 -8.24
CA LEU A 73 18.47 3.81 -7.12
C LEU A 73 19.46 3.37 -6.03
N GLU A 74 19.51 2.07 -5.71
CA GLU A 74 20.50 1.54 -4.77
C GLU A 74 21.93 1.72 -5.26
N GLU A 75 22.18 1.50 -6.55
CA GLU A 75 23.51 1.73 -7.14
C GLU A 75 23.93 3.21 -7.03
N LYS A 76 23.01 4.15 -7.33
CA LYS A 76 23.26 5.59 -7.16
C LYS A 76 23.56 5.95 -5.71
N ARG A 77 22.87 5.34 -4.75
CA ARG A 77 23.15 5.52 -3.30
C ARG A 77 24.55 5.02 -2.94
N ARG A 78 24.95 3.83 -3.42
CA ARG A 78 26.29 3.26 -3.18
C ARG A 78 27.42 4.10 -3.78
N ARG A 79 27.18 4.75 -4.93
CA ARG A 79 28.16 5.65 -5.58
C ARG A 79 28.28 7.02 -4.91
N ARG A 80 27.20 7.54 -4.30
CA ARG A 80 27.19 8.84 -3.59
C ARG A 80 27.74 8.77 -2.17
N GLY A 81 27.80 7.59 -1.58
CA GLY A 81 28.37 7.35 -0.24
C GLY A 81 29.84 6.95 -0.23
N ARG A 82 30.55 7.08 -1.35
CA ARG A 82 31.97 6.73 -1.51
C ARG A 82 32.80 7.95 -1.86
#